data_AF-A0A7S0I2U1-F1
#
_entry.id   AF-A0A7S0I2U1-F1
#
_cell.length_a   1.000
_cell.length_b   1.000
_cell.length_c   1.000
_cell.angle_alpha   90.00
_cell.angle_beta   90.00
_cell.angle_gamma   90.00
#
_symmetry.space_group_name_H-M   'P 1'
#
loop_
_entity.id
_entity.type
_entity.pdbx_description
1 polymer ?
#
loop_
_entity_poly.entity_id
_entity_poly.type
_entity_poly.pdbx_seq_one_letter_code
_entity_poly.pdbx_strand_id
1 'polypeptide(L)'
;KEARQQRRAKKKAEIDDEGDDVEEVEVEGEELEAFESEDFRQISFDISIPGLESKMSEYSSSFFEIDQMFVQFGYIALFSAAFSIAPLLSWMNNLIEVRLDARKLTSYSRRPLVKHAKELEFWIEVLELLAYLGLICNVVLLGLGSFSLRDLLGLSQDLPSTSLP
;
A
#
# COMPACT_ATOMS: atom_id res chain seq x y z
N LYS A 1 28.90 -43.06 -7.73
CA LYS A 1 28.87 -41.75 -8.44
C LYS A 1 27.62 -41.61 -9.31
N GLU A 2 27.08 -42.70 -9.86
CA GLU A 2 25.89 -42.75 -10.72
C GLU A 2 24.57 -42.36 -10.02
N ALA A 3 24.37 -42.75 -8.75
CA ALA A 3 23.16 -42.39 -7.99
C ALA A 3 22.98 -40.87 -7.75
N ARG A 4 24.06 -40.08 -7.81
CA ARG A 4 24.00 -38.62 -7.70
C ARG A 4 23.64 -37.94 -9.02
N GLN A 5 23.98 -38.56 -10.15
CA GLN A 5 23.60 -38.06 -11.49
C GLN A 5 22.12 -38.30 -11.77
N GLN A 6 21.57 -39.43 -11.35
CA GLN A 6 20.15 -39.75 -11.53
C GLN A 6 19.23 -38.81 -10.72
N ARG A 7 19.62 -38.39 -9.50
CA ARG A 7 18.86 -37.40 -8.72
C ARG A 7 18.90 -35.99 -9.31
N ARG A 8 20.00 -35.63 -10.00
CA ARG A 8 20.12 -34.34 -10.69
C ARG A 8 19.32 -34.29 -12.00
N ALA A 9 19.24 -35.42 -12.72
CA ALA A 9 18.41 -35.53 -13.91
C ALA A 9 16.91 -35.49 -13.56
N LYS A 10 16.50 -36.16 -12.48
CA LYS A 10 15.10 -36.15 -12.03
C LYS A 10 14.66 -34.77 -11.53
N LYS A 11 15.52 -34.06 -10.79
CA LYS A 11 15.24 -32.70 -10.32
C LYS A 11 15.23 -31.68 -11.45
N LYS A 12 15.97 -31.90 -12.54
CA LYS A 12 15.96 -30.99 -13.70
C LYS A 12 14.73 -31.20 -14.59
N ALA A 13 14.26 -32.43 -14.72
CA ALA A 13 13.02 -32.74 -15.44
C ALA A 13 11.74 -32.24 -14.74
N GLU A 14 11.79 -32.04 -13.42
CA GLU A 14 10.67 -31.51 -12.62
C GLU A 14 10.61 -29.97 -12.62
N ILE A 15 11.69 -29.29 -13.00
CA ILE A 15 11.78 -27.82 -13.05
C ILE A 15 11.34 -27.27 -14.42
N ASP A 16 11.34 -28.09 -15.47
CA ASP A 16 11.04 -27.64 -16.84
C ASP A 16 9.54 -27.79 -17.22
N ASP A 17 8.66 -28.23 -16.30
CA ASP A 17 7.21 -28.51 -16.57
C ASP A 17 6.24 -27.45 -16.00
N GLU A 18 6.74 -26.50 -15.20
CA GLU A 18 5.94 -25.38 -14.68
C GLU A 18 6.14 -24.15 -15.57
N GLY A 19 5.47 -24.18 -16.73
CA GLY A 19 5.29 -23.00 -17.57
C GLY A 19 4.32 -22.02 -16.89
N ASP A 20 4.79 -20.78 -16.72
CA ASP A 20 4.04 -19.62 -16.22
C ASP A 20 2.73 -19.40 -17.01
N ASP A 21 1.61 -19.86 -16.44
CA ASP A 21 0.31 -19.22 -16.65
C ASP A 21 0.24 -18.02 -15.70
N VAL A 22 0.47 -16.82 -16.23
CA VAL A 22 0.28 -15.58 -15.47
C VAL A 22 -1.22 -15.29 -15.41
N GLU A 23 -1.89 -15.79 -14.37
CA GLU A 23 -3.20 -15.28 -13.98
C GLU A 23 -3.01 -13.86 -13.40
N GLU A 24 -3.60 -12.87 -14.07
CA GLU A 24 -3.86 -11.56 -13.49
C GLU A 24 -4.78 -11.76 -12.28
N VAL A 25 -4.19 -11.75 -11.09
CA VAL A 25 -4.94 -11.72 -9.84
C VAL A 25 -5.40 -10.28 -9.64
N GLU A 26 -6.63 -9.97 -10.07
CA GLU A 26 -7.39 -8.85 -9.54
C GLU A 26 -7.60 -9.10 -8.05
N VAL A 27 -6.77 -8.48 -7.21
CA VAL A 27 -6.92 -8.52 -5.76
C VAL A 27 -8.11 -7.63 -5.40
N GLU A 28 -9.30 -8.22 -5.31
CA GLU A 28 -10.47 -7.61 -4.70
C GLU A 28 -10.18 -7.39 -3.20
N GLY A 29 -10.16 -6.12 -2.80
CA GLY A 29 -9.79 -5.67 -1.44
C GLY A 29 -10.71 -6.13 -0.30
N GLU A 30 -11.71 -6.98 -0.57
CA GLU A 30 -12.63 -7.51 0.44
C GLU A 30 -12.06 -8.72 1.21
N GLU A 31 -11.11 -9.49 0.66
CA GLU A 31 -10.57 -10.68 1.33
C GLU A 31 -9.60 -10.37 2.48
N LEU A 32 -8.96 -9.20 2.48
CA LEU A 32 -8.02 -8.77 3.51
C LEU A 32 -8.71 -8.45 4.85
N GLU A 33 -9.92 -7.88 4.82
CA GLU A 33 -10.66 -7.54 6.04
C GLU A 33 -11.25 -8.77 6.74
N ALA A 34 -11.65 -9.79 5.97
CA ALA A 34 -12.23 -11.02 6.53
C ALA A 34 -11.16 -11.88 7.24
N PHE A 35 -9.94 -11.92 6.70
CA PHE A 35 -8.81 -12.68 7.24
C PHE A 35 -8.37 -12.20 8.63
N GLU A 36 -8.48 -10.90 8.92
CA GLU A 36 -8.05 -10.33 10.21
C GLU A 36 -8.98 -10.65 11.38
N SER A 37 -10.26 -10.93 11.12
CA SER A 37 -11.27 -11.03 12.17
C SER A 37 -11.29 -12.39 12.88
N GLU A 38 -10.97 -13.47 12.16
CA GLU A 38 -11.03 -14.84 12.70
C GLU A 38 -9.77 -15.22 13.46
N ASP A 39 -8.59 -14.74 13.03
CA ASP A 39 -7.32 -15.08 13.68
C ASP A 39 -7.16 -14.36 15.04
N PHE A 40 -7.77 -13.17 15.19
CA PHE A 40 -7.55 -12.27 16.33
C PHE A 40 -7.92 -12.85 17.72
N ARG A 41 -8.85 -13.81 17.80
CA ARG A 41 -9.26 -14.42 19.09
C ARG A 41 -8.34 -15.54 19.56
N GLN A 42 -7.67 -16.24 18.64
CA GLN A 42 -6.90 -17.45 18.96
C GLN A 42 -5.53 -17.11 19.58
N ILE A 43 -4.94 -15.98 19.18
CA ILE A 43 -3.54 -15.60 19.49
C ILE A 43 -3.33 -15.16 20.95
N SER A 44 -4.40 -14.73 21.63
CA SER A 44 -4.30 -14.09 22.95
C SER A 44 -3.84 -15.03 24.09
N PHE A 45 -3.79 -16.35 23.86
CA PHE A 45 -3.54 -17.33 24.93
C PHE A 45 -2.08 -17.83 25.03
N ASP A 46 -1.23 -17.69 24.00
CA ASP A 46 0.08 -18.37 23.92
C ASP A 46 1.33 -17.45 24.01
N ILE A 47 1.24 -16.32 24.72
CA ILE A 47 2.28 -15.25 24.70
C ILE A 47 3.57 -15.54 25.52
N SER A 48 3.84 -16.74 26.02
CA SER A 48 5.06 -16.94 26.85
C SER A 48 5.65 -18.37 26.90
N ILE A 49 5.96 -18.98 25.76
CA ILE A 49 6.81 -20.19 25.73
C ILE A 49 8.06 -19.95 24.84
N PRO A 50 9.29 -19.93 25.40
CA PRO A 50 10.52 -19.70 24.65
C PRO A 50 10.75 -20.66 23.47
N GLY A 51 10.18 -21.88 23.53
CA GLY A 51 10.27 -22.88 22.46
C GLY A 51 9.40 -22.57 21.22
N LEU A 52 8.41 -21.67 21.34
CA LEU A 52 7.50 -21.32 20.25
C LEU A 52 8.01 -20.17 19.37
N GLU A 53 8.85 -19.29 19.92
CA GLU A 53 9.54 -18.24 19.15
C GLU A 53 10.34 -18.86 18.00
N SER A 54 10.95 -20.04 18.19
CA SER A 54 11.67 -20.78 17.15
C SER A 54 10.78 -21.31 15.99
N LYS A 55 9.45 -21.24 16.09
CA LYS A 55 8.53 -21.64 15.02
C LYS A 55 7.90 -20.45 14.30
N MET A 56 7.99 -19.27 14.89
CA MET A 56 7.46 -18.02 14.37
C MET A 56 8.24 -17.56 13.15
N SER A 57 7.58 -16.86 12.22
CA SER A 57 8.23 -16.31 11.03
C SER A 57 9.27 -15.27 11.43
N GLU A 58 10.34 -15.18 10.63
CA GLU A 58 11.25 -14.05 10.72
C GLU A 58 10.49 -12.80 10.29
N TYR A 59 10.65 -11.70 11.03
CA TYR A 59 10.06 -10.41 10.64
C TYR A 59 10.63 -10.01 9.28
N SER A 60 9.82 -10.18 8.23
CA SER A 60 10.20 -9.91 6.86
C SER A 60 10.22 -8.40 6.61
N SER A 61 11.06 -8.02 5.63
CA SER A 61 11.32 -6.67 5.11
C SER A 61 10.28 -5.58 5.46
N SER A 62 10.72 -4.57 6.22
CA SER A 62 9.98 -3.33 6.50
C SER A 62 9.59 -2.52 5.25
N PHE A 63 10.16 -2.85 4.10
CA PHE A 63 9.85 -2.20 2.82
C PHE A 63 8.38 -2.32 2.42
N PHE A 64 7.77 -3.50 2.62
CA PHE A 64 6.37 -3.69 2.24
C PHE A 64 5.42 -2.85 3.11
N GLU A 65 5.72 -2.76 4.41
CA GLU A 65 4.95 -1.93 5.35
C GLU A 65 5.09 -0.44 5.03
N ILE A 66 6.26 0.01 4.59
CA ILE A 66 6.47 1.40 4.14
C ILE A 66 5.75 1.67 2.81
N ASP A 67 5.75 0.72 1.88
CA ASP A 67 5.09 0.84 0.58
C ASP A 67 3.56 0.95 0.72
N GLN A 68 2.96 0.16 1.62
CA GLN A 68 1.54 0.25 1.95
C GLN A 68 1.16 1.67 2.42
N MET A 69 1.94 2.25 3.33
CA MET A 69 1.74 3.64 3.78
C MET A 69 1.99 4.66 2.66
N PHE A 70 2.95 4.40 1.77
CA PHE A 70 3.27 5.26 0.62
C PHE A 70 2.10 5.35 -0.36
N VAL A 71 1.54 4.20 -0.76
CA VAL A 71 0.38 4.13 -1.66
C VAL A 71 -0.82 4.86 -1.05
N GLN A 72 -1.08 4.65 0.24
CA GLN A 72 -2.17 5.32 0.95
C GLN A 72 -2.01 6.86 0.96
N PHE A 73 -0.80 7.36 1.24
CA PHE A 73 -0.50 8.78 1.14
C PHE A 73 -0.66 9.30 -0.30
N GLY A 74 -0.21 8.54 -1.29
CA GLY A 74 -0.30 8.90 -2.70
C GLY A 74 -1.73 9.14 -3.18
N TYR A 75 -2.66 8.26 -2.80
CA TYR A 75 -4.08 8.44 -3.12
C TYR A 75 -4.66 9.73 -2.53
N ILE A 76 -4.32 10.04 -1.29
CA ILE A 76 -4.78 11.26 -0.61
C ILE A 76 -4.16 12.50 -1.25
N ALA A 77 -2.86 12.47 -1.50
CA ALA A 77 -2.12 13.59 -2.06
C ALA A 77 -2.59 13.93 -3.48
N LEU A 78 -2.85 12.94 -4.33
CA LEU A 78 -3.22 13.16 -5.74
C LEU A 78 -4.71 13.44 -5.96
N PHE A 79 -5.60 12.83 -5.17
CA PHE A 79 -7.04 12.79 -5.46
C PHE A 79 -7.95 13.39 -4.38
N SER A 80 -7.40 14.08 -3.37
CA SER A 80 -8.22 14.69 -2.30
C SER A 80 -9.30 15.66 -2.80
N ALA A 81 -9.06 16.39 -3.90
CA ALA A 81 -10.05 17.29 -4.49
C ALA A 81 -11.22 16.55 -5.16
N ALA A 82 -11.00 15.34 -5.67
CA ALA A 82 -12.04 14.51 -6.29
C ALA A 82 -12.80 13.68 -5.26
N PHE A 83 -12.13 13.21 -4.20
CA PHE A 83 -12.73 12.40 -3.13
C PHE A 83 -12.35 12.92 -1.75
N SER A 84 -13.13 13.88 -1.24
CA SER A 84 -12.82 14.58 0.01
C SER A 84 -12.98 13.74 1.29
N ILE A 85 -13.56 12.54 1.21
CA ILE A 85 -13.70 11.61 2.34
C ILE A 85 -12.48 10.68 2.47
N ALA A 86 -11.66 10.52 1.42
CA ALA A 86 -10.45 9.68 1.44
C ALA A 86 -9.52 9.95 2.64
N PRO A 87 -9.23 11.21 3.02
CA PRO A 87 -8.36 11.49 4.15
C PRO A 87 -8.92 10.96 5.48
N LEU A 88 -10.24 10.95 5.66
CA LEU A 88 -10.88 10.43 6.87
C LEU A 88 -10.82 8.90 6.93
N LEU A 89 -11.05 8.23 5.79
CA LEU A 89 -10.94 6.77 5.69
C LEU A 89 -9.50 6.32 5.95
N SER A 90 -8.53 7.02 5.37
CA SER A 90 -7.11 6.78 5.65
C SER A 90 -6.76 6.97 7.12
N TRP A 91 -7.31 7.99 7.79
CA TRP A 91 -7.03 8.21 9.21
C TRP A 91 -7.56 7.06 10.08
N MET A 92 -8.75 6.54 9.74
CA MET A 92 -9.29 5.36 10.40
C MET A 92 -8.45 4.11 10.12
N ASN A 93 -8.00 3.93 8.87
CA ASN A 93 -7.12 2.83 8.50
C ASN A 93 -5.82 2.86 9.33
N ASN A 94 -5.15 4.02 9.36
CA ASN A 94 -3.92 4.23 10.13
C ASN A 94 -4.09 3.92 11.63
N LEU A 95 -5.29 4.14 12.20
CA LEU A 95 -5.56 3.84 13.61
C LEU A 95 -5.65 2.33 13.87
N ILE A 96 -6.25 1.58 12.94
CA ILE A 96 -6.37 0.13 13.00
C ILE A 96 -5.00 -0.50 12.74
N GLU A 97 -4.30 -0.03 11.71
CA GLU A 97 -2.99 -0.53 11.28
C GLU A 97 -1.93 -0.44 12.38
N VAL A 98 -1.85 0.68 13.11
CA VAL A 98 -0.94 0.80 14.28
C VAL A 98 -1.22 -0.27 15.35
N ARG A 99 -2.47 -0.69 15.52
CA ARG A 99 -2.82 -1.75 16.49
C ARG A 99 -2.48 -3.13 15.95
N LEU A 100 -2.65 -3.34 14.65
CA LEU A 100 -2.33 -4.59 13.96
C LEU A 100 -0.82 -4.80 13.90
N ASP A 101 -0.04 -3.78 13.55
CA ASP A 101 1.42 -3.84 13.52
C ASP A 101 2.00 -4.13 14.90
N ALA A 102 1.44 -3.51 15.95
CA ALA A 102 1.84 -3.80 17.32
C ALA A 102 1.61 -5.29 17.66
N ARG A 103 0.49 -5.87 17.23
CA ARG A 103 0.17 -7.29 17.44
C ARG A 103 1.03 -8.20 16.58
N LYS A 104 1.31 -7.81 15.34
CA LYS A 104 2.22 -8.51 14.42
C LYS A 104 3.62 -8.64 15.00
N LEU A 105 4.11 -7.58 15.63
CA LEU A 105 5.42 -7.56 16.28
C LEU A 105 5.47 -8.35 17.60
N THR A 106 4.38 -8.39 18.37
CA THR A 106 4.38 -9.10 19.66
C THR A 106 4.00 -10.57 19.55
N SER A 107 3.17 -10.92 18.57
CA SER A 107 2.47 -12.20 18.55
C SER A 107 2.68 -13.01 17.27
N TYR A 108 3.24 -12.42 16.21
CA TYR A 108 3.53 -13.11 14.95
C TYR A 108 4.99 -13.06 14.48
N SER A 109 5.82 -12.22 15.10
CA SER A 109 7.21 -12.01 14.69
C SER A 109 8.19 -12.27 15.84
N ARG A 110 9.30 -12.96 15.55
CA ARG A 110 10.40 -13.07 16.51
C ARG A 110 10.98 -11.69 16.78
N ARG A 111 11.60 -11.49 17.94
CA ARG A 111 12.19 -10.20 18.29
C ARG A 111 13.20 -9.76 17.22
N PRO A 112 12.92 -8.68 16.45
CA PRO A 112 13.80 -8.25 15.40
C PRO A 112 15.07 -7.60 15.99
N LEU A 113 16.21 -7.83 15.35
CA LEU A 113 17.44 -7.12 15.69
C LEU A 113 17.35 -5.69 15.16
N VAL A 114 17.78 -4.73 15.99
CA VAL A 114 17.79 -3.31 15.63
C VAL A 114 18.70 -3.11 14.42
N LYS A 115 18.11 -2.76 13.28
CA LYS A 115 18.83 -2.39 12.05
C LYS A 115 18.80 -0.87 11.89
N HIS A 116 19.85 -0.32 11.27
CA HIS A 116 19.94 1.12 11.08
C HIS A 116 19.05 1.55 9.91
N ALA A 117 18.11 2.46 10.17
CA ALA A 117 17.08 2.87 9.22
C ALA A 117 17.59 3.92 8.21
N LYS A 118 18.65 3.61 7.45
CA LYS A 118 19.16 4.51 6.39
C LYS A 118 18.19 4.68 5.23
N GLU A 119 17.30 3.72 5.03
CA GLU A 119 16.35 3.71 3.91
C GLU A 119 15.21 4.73 4.10
N LEU A 120 14.94 5.16 5.33
CA LEU A 120 13.88 6.12 5.64
C LEU A 120 14.10 7.48 4.97
N GLU A 121 15.35 7.90 4.83
CA GLU A 121 15.71 9.18 4.22
C GLU A 121 15.26 9.24 2.76
N PHE A 122 15.45 8.16 2.00
CA PHE A 122 15.02 8.06 0.60
C PHE A 122 13.49 8.17 0.47
N TRP A 123 12.74 7.46 1.32
CA TRP A 123 11.27 7.49 1.27
C TRP A 123 10.69 8.87 1.55
N ILE A 124 11.32 9.65 2.44
CA ILE A 124 10.89 11.02 2.73
C ILE A 124 11.03 11.92 1.50
N GLU A 125 12.13 11.81 0.75
CA GLU A 125 12.34 12.57 -0.50
C GLU A 125 11.27 12.23 -1.56
N VAL A 126 10.92 10.94 -1.69
CA VAL A 126 9.88 10.51 -2.64
C VAL A 126 8.50 11.01 -2.22
N LEU A 127 8.17 10.97 -0.93
CA LEU A 127 6.91 11.51 -0.40
C LEU A 127 6.80 13.02 -0.64
N GLU A 128 7.90 13.76 -0.50
CA GLU A 128 7.92 15.20 -0.80
C GLU A 128 7.64 15.48 -2.28
N LEU A 129 8.29 14.73 -3.18
CA LEU A 129 8.01 14.81 -4.62
C LEU A 129 6.53 14.52 -4.93
N LEU A 130 5.98 13.47 -4.31
CA LEU A 130 4.59 13.08 -4.50
C LEU A 130 3.61 14.14 -3.98
N ALA A 131 3.96 14.84 -2.89
CA ALA A 131 3.17 15.95 -2.38
C ALA A 131 3.14 17.15 -3.35
N TYR A 132 4.27 17.50 -3.98
CA TYR A 132 4.30 18.54 -5.01
C TYR A 132 3.47 18.16 -6.25
N LEU A 133 3.57 16.89 -6.69
CA LEU A 133 2.73 16.38 -7.77
C LEU A 133 1.24 16.43 -7.39
N GLY A 134 0.90 16.04 -6.16
CA GLY A 134 -0.43 16.15 -5.59
C GLY A 134 -0.99 17.57 -5.64
N LEU A 135 -0.20 18.57 -5.27
CA LEU A 135 -0.60 19.97 -5.37
C LEU A 135 -0.97 20.35 -6.81
N ILE A 136 -0.12 20.00 -7.78
CA ILE A 136 -0.36 20.31 -9.20
C ILE A 136 -1.63 19.59 -9.69
N CYS A 137 -1.78 18.30 -9.39
CA CYS A 137 -2.95 17.51 -9.78
C CYS A 137 -4.24 18.10 -9.21
N ASN A 138 -4.28 18.45 -7.93
CA ASN A 138 -5.48 19.03 -7.31
C ASN A 138 -5.82 20.42 -7.88
N VAL A 139 -4.82 21.26 -8.18
CA VAL A 139 -5.06 22.56 -8.84
C VAL A 139 -5.66 22.37 -10.24
N VAL A 140 -5.15 21.42 -11.02
CA VAL A 140 -5.71 21.09 -12.35
C VAL A 140 -7.13 20.56 -12.23
N LEU A 141 -7.39 19.64 -11.28
CA LEU A 141 -8.74 19.10 -11.04
C LEU A 141 -9.74 20.21 -10.67
N LEU A 142 -9.35 21.14 -9.80
CA LEU A 142 -10.19 22.28 -9.44
C LEU A 142 -10.39 23.24 -10.62
N GLY A 143 -9.37 23.46 -11.44
CA GLY A 143 -9.47 24.28 -12.66
C GLY A 143 -10.46 23.70 -13.67
N LEU A 144 -10.38 22.39 -13.94
CA LEU A 144 -11.32 21.68 -14.81
C LEU A 144 -12.75 21.69 -14.24
N GLY A 145 -12.89 21.42 -12.94
CA GLY A 145 -14.19 21.48 -12.25
C GLY A 145 -14.80 22.88 -12.29
N SER A 146 -13.98 23.92 -12.10
CA SER A 146 -14.41 25.32 -12.15
C SER A 146 -14.85 25.75 -13.55
N PHE A 147 -14.12 25.37 -14.59
CA PHE A 147 -14.51 25.64 -15.99
C PHE A 147 -15.86 25.00 -16.31
N SER A 148 -16.02 23.71 -15.98
CA SER A 148 -17.26 22.97 -16.22
C SER A 148 -18.45 23.53 -15.42
N LEU A 149 -18.23 23.93 -14.15
CA LEU A 149 -19.26 24.59 -13.34
C LEU A 149 -19.62 25.97 -13.85
N ARG A 150 -18.66 26.75 -14.34
CA ARG A 150 -18.89 28.10 -14.89
C ARG A 150 -19.76 28.04 -16.14
N ASP A 151 -19.51 27.06 -17.01
CA ASP A 151 -20.30 26.82 -18.21
C ASP A 151 -21.70 26.30 -17.86
N LEU A 152 -21.80 25.38 -16.88
CA LEU A 152 -23.09 24.85 -16.40
C LEU A 152 -23.96 25.93 -15.74
N LEU A 153 -23.37 26.84 -14.97
CA LEU A 153 -24.07 27.93 -14.29
C LEU A 153 -24.35 29.14 -15.21
N GLY A 154 -23.94 29.08 -16.48
CA GLY A 154 -24.15 30.19 -17.42
C GLY A 154 -23.42 31.48 -17.03
N LEU A 155 -22.37 31.38 -16.21
CA LEU A 155 -21.55 32.50 -15.74
C LEU A 155 -20.48 32.91 -16.75
N SER A 156 -20.50 32.33 -17.96
CA SER A 156 -19.90 32.93 -19.15
C SER A 156 -20.70 34.17 -19.55
N GLN A 157 -20.67 35.22 -18.72
CA GLN A 157 -21.05 36.53 -19.21
C GLN A 157 -20.05 36.94 -20.28
N ASP A 158 -20.58 37.09 -21.49
CA ASP A 158 -19.92 37.67 -22.64
C ASP A 158 -19.11 38.88 -22.20
N LEU A 159 -17.80 38.82 -22.43
CA LEU A 159 -16.99 40.03 -22.42
C LEU A 159 -17.62 40.93 -23.49
N PRO A 160 -18.14 42.14 -23.17
CA PRO A 160 -18.66 43.02 -24.20
C PRO A 160 -17.50 43.30 -25.13
N SER A 161 -17.56 42.74 -26.34
CA SER A 161 -16.63 43.01 -27.41
C SER A 161 -16.56 44.52 -27.51
N THR A 162 -15.43 45.07 -27.09
CA THR A 162 -15.19 46.50 -27.16
C THR A 162 -15.08 46.81 -28.65
N SER A 163 -16.21 47.12 -29.27
CA SER A 163 -16.24 47.77 -30.57
C SER A 163 -15.61 49.13 -30.36
N LEU A 164 -14.30 49.22 -30.64
CA LEU A 164 -13.62 50.49 -30.80
C LEU A 164 -14.34 51.27 -31.91
N PRO A 165 -14.51 52.60 -31.73
CA PRO A 165 -15.29 53.45 -32.62
C PRO A 165 -14.71 53.57 -34.03
#